data_AF-A0A6S7H327-F1
#
_entry.id   AF-A0A6S7H327-F1
#
_cell.length_a   1.000
_cell.length_b   1.000
_cell.length_c   1.000
_cell.angle_alpha   90.00
_cell.angle_beta   90.00
_cell.angle_gamma   90.00
#
_symmetry.space_group_name_H-M   'P 1'
#
loop_
_entity.id
_entity.type
_entity.pdbx_description
1 polymer ?
#
loop_
_entity_poly.entity_id
_entity_poly.type
_entity_poly.pdbx_seq_one_letter_code
_entity_poly.pdbx_strand_id
1 'polypeptide(L)'
;MAKFDIKSVALQWYFFTTASVSVYEEFSHVFMKQFGLNSQQIGITNLCGVQHIFIPLLLYVGDRYRVRNLVIWIVSLLLAISSLLLLLPIVVSLPTCFGTTSGSDNSLNSTEFVGVQRQNVPWMSSLFLVMIVSRSSMTFLEGVAYSLASLATITYLDNERVRYGSYYMWRHVGTSVLIVTSAIIAWR
;
A
#
# COMPACT_ATOMS: atom_id res chain seq x y z
N MET A 1 11.40 -13.02 35.55
CA MET A 1 10.47 -13.66 34.60
C MET A 1 9.69 -12.57 33.89
N ALA A 2 9.84 -12.42 32.58
CA ALA A 2 9.05 -11.47 31.82
C ALA A 2 7.58 -11.91 31.84
N LYS A 3 6.69 -11.06 32.36
CA LYS A 3 5.24 -11.30 32.28
C LYS A 3 4.84 -11.24 30.81
N PHE A 4 4.39 -12.36 30.26
CA PHE A 4 3.88 -12.44 28.90
C PHE A 4 2.51 -11.77 28.86
N ASP A 5 2.43 -10.52 28.39
CA ASP A 5 1.16 -9.82 28.20
C ASP A 5 0.71 -9.97 26.75
N ILE A 6 -0.39 -10.69 26.55
CA ILE A 6 -1.01 -10.93 25.23
C ILE A 6 -1.31 -9.61 24.52
N LYS A 7 -1.67 -8.55 25.26
CA LYS A 7 -1.94 -7.22 24.67
C LYS A 7 -0.68 -6.59 24.09
N SER A 8 0.45 -6.75 24.77
CA SER A 8 1.74 -6.26 24.31
C SER A 8 2.16 -6.96 23.01
N VAL A 9 2.05 -8.29 22.95
CA VAL A 9 2.34 -9.07 21.74
C VAL A 9 1.43 -8.69 20.58
N ALA A 10 0.13 -8.52 20.84
CA ALA A 10 -0.83 -8.10 19.81
C ALA A 10 -0.50 -6.73 19.20
N LEU A 11 -0.08 -5.76 20.03
CA LEU A 11 0.33 -4.44 19.56
C LEU A 11 1.63 -4.50 18.73
N GLN A 12 2.62 -5.27 19.18
CA GLN A 12 3.86 -5.48 18.41
C GLN A 12 3.58 -6.14 17.06
N TRP A 13 2.73 -7.17 17.04
CA TRP A 13 2.31 -7.86 15.82
C TRP A 13 1.52 -6.94 14.89
N TYR A 14 0.67 -6.06 15.43
CA TYR A 14 -0.03 -5.05 14.65
C TYR A 14 0.96 -4.09 13.95
N PHE A 15 1.94 -3.54 14.69
CA PHE A 15 2.96 -2.69 14.07
C PHE A 15 3.82 -3.43 13.04
N PHE A 16 4.12 -4.71 13.28
CA PHE A 16 4.81 -5.55 12.31
C PHE A 16 3.99 -5.76 11.03
N THR A 17 2.69 -6.09 11.14
CA THR A 17 1.83 -6.38 9.99
C THR A 17 1.49 -5.12 9.19
N THR A 18 1.34 -3.96 9.83
CA THR A 18 1.16 -2.67 9.12
C THR A 18 2.36 -2.31 8.25
N ALA A 19 3.54 -2.87 8.50
CA ALA A 19 4.70 -2.69 7.64
C ALA A 19 4.52 -3.24 6.21
N SER A 20 3.58 -4.16 6.00
CA SER A 20 3.24 -4.68 4.66
C SER A 20 2.77 -3.59 3.71
N VAL A 21 2.11 -2.54 4.23
CA VAL A 21 1.66 -1.42 3.39
C VAL A 21 2.84 -0.62 2.87
N SER A 22 3.87 -0.41 3.69
CA SER A 22 5.12 0.25 3.26
C SER A 22 5.83 -0.51 2.14
N VAL A 23 5.81 -1.85 2.16
CA VAL A 23 6.35 -2.66 1.05
C VAL A 23 5.54 -2.46 -0.21
N TYR A 24 4.21 -2.44 -0.10
CA TYR A 24 3.37 -2.14 -1.24
C TYR A 24 3.66 -0.76 -1.84
N GLU A 25 3.91 0.27 -1.03
CA GLU A 25 4.25 1.60 -1.56
C GLU A 25 5.50 1.56 -2.44
N GLU A 26 6.57 0.94 -1.97
CA GLU A 26 7.86 0.83 -2.67
C GLU A 26 7.75 0.06 -3.99
N PHE A 27 7.05 -1.08 -3.98
CA PHE A 27 6.95 -1.95 -5.16
C PHE A 27 5.78 -1.61 -6.09
N SER A 28 4.85 -0.74 -5.67
CA SER A 28 3.66 -0.38 -6.47
C SER A 28 4.01 0.21 -7.83
N HIS A 29 5.08 1.00 -7.93
CA HIS A 29 5.50 1.63 -9.20
C HIS A 29 6.03 0.60 -10.19
N VAL A 30 6.77 -0.40 -9.69
CA VAL A 30 7.29 -1.50 -10.51
C VAL A 30 6.12 -2.33 -11.04
N PHE A 31 5.16 -2.65 -10.17
CA PHE A 31 3.94 -3.39 -10.52
C PHE A 31 3.10 -2.64 -11.56
N MET A 32 2.83 -1.34 -11.36
CA MET A 32 2.09 -0.52 -12.32
C MET A 32 2.80 -0.42 -13.68
N LYS A 33 4.13 -0.33 -13.68
CA LYS A 33 4.94 -0.33 -14.91
C LYS A 33 4.83 -1.65 -15.67
N GLN A 34 4.76 -2.79 -14.97
CA GLN A 34 4.56 -4.11 -15.60
C GLN A 34 3.19 -4.23 -16.31
N PHE A 35 2.15 -3.53 -15.83
CA PHE A 35 0.87 -3.45 -16.53
C PHE A 35 0.89 -2.53 -17.76
N GLY A 36 2.00 -1.85 -18.04
CA GLY A 36 2.14 -0.92 -19.17
C GLY A 36 1.67 0.51 -18.88
N LEU A 37 1.46 0.89 -17.61
CA LEU A 37 1.10 2.27 -17.25
C LEU A 37 2.29 3.21 -17.49
N ASN A 38 2.00 4.40 -18.01
CA ASN A 38 3.01 5.45 -18.24
C ASN A 38 3.43 6.12 -16.93
N SER A 39 4.63 6.70 -16.86
CA SER A 39 5.14 7.42 -15.68
C SER A 39 4.20 8.54 -15.20
N GLN A 40 3.51 9.23 -16.11
CA GLN A 40 2.49 10.23 -15.74
C GLN A 40 1.29 9.61 -15.03
N GLN A 41 0.81 8.45 -15.50
CA GLN A 41 -0.30 7.73 -14.88
C GLN A 41 0.09 7.24 -13.48
N ILE A 42 1.28 6.65 -13.35
CA ILE A 42 1.83 6.22 -12.06
C ILE A 42 1.92 7.40 -11.08
N GLY A 43 2.42 8.55 -11.54
CA GLY A 43 2.50 9.76 -10.72
C GLY A 43 1.13 10.25 -10.22
N ILE A 44 0.12 10.24 -11.07
CA ILE A 44 -1.26 10.62 -10.70
C ILE A 44 -1.82 9.63 -9.66
N THR A 45 -1.63 8.32 -9.86
CA THR A 45 -2.09 7.30 -8.91
C THR A 45 -1.49 7.50 -7.51
N ASN A 46 -0.22 7.92 -7.43
CA ASN A 46 0.41 8.26 -6.15
C ASN A 46 -0.15 9.53 -5.54
N LEU A 47 -0.33 10.58 -6.33
CA LEU A 47 -0.79 11.88 -5.84
C LEU A 47 -2.22 11.80 -5.29
N CYS A 48 -3.08 11.04 -5.96
CA CYS A 48 -4.44 10.75 -5.50
C CYS A 48 -4.50 9.91 -4.22
N GLY A 49 -3.40 9.27 -3.83
CA GLY A 49 -3.28 8.51 -2.58
C GLY A 49 -3.24 9.38 -1.31
N VAL A 50 -2.94 10.68 -1.43
CA VAL A 50 -2.69 11.57 -0.28
C VAL A 50 -4.01 12.21 0.21
N GLN A 51 -4.92 11.41 0.75
CA GLN A 51 -6.20 11.88 1.29
C GLN A 51 -6.20 12.01 2.82
N HIS A 52 -5.16 12.62 3.39
CA HIS A 52 -5.02 12.75 4.85
C HIS A 52 -6.02 13.73 5.49
N ILE A 53 -6.68 14.58 4.70
CA ILE A 53 -7.57 15.64 5.18
C ILE A 53 -8.78 15.07 5.97
N PHE A 54 -9.26 13.88 5.60
CA PHE A 54 -10.44 13.28 6.23
C PHE A 54 -10.13 12.45 7.49
N ILE A 55 -8.85 12.14 7.75
CA ILE A 55 -8.44 11.29 8.88
C ILE A 55 -8.80 11.94 10.24
N PRO A 56 -8.47 13.22 10.50
CA PRO A 56 -8.84 13.86 11.77
C PRO A 56 -10.34 13.91 12.01
N LEU A 57 -11.14 14.07 10.94
CA LEU A 57 -12.60 14.14 11.03
C LEU A 57 -13.19 12.78 11.42
N LEU A 58 -12.71 11.68 10.82
CA LEU A 58 -13.11 10.33 11.19
C LEU A 58 -12.72 9.97 12.62
N LEU A 59 -11.51 10.35 13.05
CA LEU A 59 -11.07 10.16 14.43
C LEU A 59 -11.97 10.93 15.40
N TYR A 60 -12.28 12.20 15.10
CA TYR A 60 -13.18 13.02 15.90
C TYR A 60 -14.58 12.40 16.03
N VAL A 61 -15.15 11.89 14.93
CA VAL A 61 -16.44 11.19 14.95
C VAL A 61 -16.34 9.90 15.77
N GLY A 62 -15.31 9.08 15.57
CA GLY A 62 -15.09 7.85 16.33
C GLY A 62 -15.00 8.10 17.84
N ASP A 63 -14.37 9.20 18.24
CA ASP A 63 -14.23 9.64 19.62
C ASP A 63 -15.57 10.11 20.20
N ARG A 64 -16.27 10.99 19.48
CA ARG A 64 -17.53 11.59 19.93
C ARG A 64 -18.62 10.54 20.18
N TYR A 65 -18.70 9.52 19.34
CA TYR A 65 -19.71 8.46 19.45
C TYR A 65 -19.25 7.24 20.25
N ARG A 66 -18.01 7.23 20.78
CA ARG A 66 -17.41 6.07 21.48
C ARG A 66 -17.43 4.76 20.66
N VAL A 67 -17.39 4.86 19.33
CA VAL A 67 -17.47 3.72 18.40
C VAL A 67 -16.10 3.30 17.85
N ARG A 68 -14.99 3.69 18.50
CA ARG A 68 -13.62 3.40 18.04
C ARG A 68 -13.39 1.94 17.65
N ASN A 69 -13.86 0.99 18.45
CA ASN A 69 -13.70 -0.44 18.16
C ASN A 69 -14.39 -0.84 16.84
N LEU A 70 -15.60 -0.33 16.61
CA LEU A 70 -16.35 -0.57 15.38
C LEU A 70 -15.63 0.03 14.17
N VAL A 71 -15.08 1.23 14.31
CA VAL A 71 -14.26 1.89 13.27
C VAL A 71 -13.05 1.03 12.92
N ILE A 72 -12.32 0.49 13.91
CA ILE A 72 -11.15 -0.38 13.65
C ILE A 72 -11.56 -1.64 12.86
N TRP A 73 -12.68 -2.27 13.22
CA TRP A 73 -13.18 -3.45 12.51
C TRP A 73 -13.57 -3.14 11.07
N ILE A 74 -14.32 -2.06 10.84
CA ILE A 74 -14.70 -1.62 9.48
C ILE A 74 -13.45 -1.31 8.67
N VAL A 75 -12.51 -0.55 9.23
CA VAL A 75 -11.28 -0.16 8.53
C VAL A 75 -10.44 -1.38 8.18
N SER A 76 -10.31 -2.35 9.10
CA SER A 76 -9.55 -3.59 8.86
C SER A 76 -10.21 -4.44 7.76
N LEU A 77 -11.54 -4.56 7.78
CA LEU A 77 -12.29 -5.28 6.74
C LEU A 77 -12.13 -4.62 5.38
N LEU A 78 -12.29 -3.30 5.31
CA LEU A 78 -12.13 -2.55 4.07
C LEU A 78 -10.69 -2.63 3.54
N LEU A 79 -9.68 -2.61 4.42
CA LEU A 79 -8.27 -2.76 4.04
C LEU A 79 -7.99 -4.15 3.43
N ALA A 80 -8.58 -5.20 4.01
CA ALA A 80 -8.50 -6.56 3.45
C ALA A 80 -9.18 -6.64 2.06
N ILE A 81 -10.33 -5.99 1.88
CA ILE A 81 -11.01 -5.94 0.59
C ILE A 81 -10.20 -5.13 -0.44
N SER A 82 -9.66 -3.98 -0.06
CA SER A 82 -8.84 -3.14 -0.94
C SER A 82 -7.55 -3.85 -1.38
N SER A 83 -6.91 -4.60 -0.48
CA SER A 83 -5.72 -5.40 -0.81
C SER A 83 -6.06 -6.59 -1.73
N LEU A 84 -7.21 -7.24 -1.54
CA LEU A 84 -7.70 -8.26 -2.49
C LEU A 84 -7.99 -7.67 -3.87
N LEU A 85 -8.55 -6.46 -3.93
CA LEU A 85 -8.85 -5.78 -5.19
C LEU A 85 -7.57 -5.48 -6.02
N LEU A 86 -6.45 -5.26 -5.34
CA LEU A 86 -5.13 -5.08 -5.95
C LEU A 86 -4.54 -6.35 -6.56
N LEU A 87 -4.98 -7.52 -6.11
CA LEU A 87 -4.58 -8.82 -6.67
C LEU A 87 -5.45 -9.23 -7.87
N LEU A 88 -6.58 -8.56 -8.09
CA LEU A 88 -7.51 -8.84 -9.19
C LEU A 88 -6.83 -8.88 -10.59
N PRO A 89 -5.93 -7.94 -10.97
CA PRO A 89 -5.31 -7.96 -12.29
C PRO A 89 -4.24 -9.05 -12.46
N ILE A 90 -3.85 -9.75 -11.40
CA ILE A 90 -3.00 -10.96 -11.49
C ILE A 90 -3.86 -12.20 -11.79
N VAL A 91 -5.06 -12.26 -11.21
CA VAL A 91 -5.99 -13.40 -11.35
C VAL A 91 -6.72 -13.35 -12.69
N VAL A 92 -7.10 -12.16 -13.14
CA VAL A 92 -7.65 -11.96 -14.48
C VAL A 92 -6.47 -11.82 -15.42
N SER A 93 -6.13 -12.90 -16.13
CA SER A 93 -5.04 -12.93 -17.11
C SER A 93 -5.30 -11.91 -18.22
N LEU A 94 -4.82 -10.70 -17.99
CA LEU A 94 -4.73 -9.64 -18.98
C LEU A 94 -3.61 -10.02 -19.96
N PRO A 95 -3.74 -9.73 -21.26
CA PRO A 95 -2.69 -10.01 -22.23
C PRO A 95 -1.46 -9.16 -21.91
N THR A 96 -0.55 -9.69 -21.09
CA THR A 96 0.73 -9.10 -20.70
C THR A 96 1.77 -9.37 -21.78
N CYS A 97 1.61 -8.73 -22.95
CA CYS A 97 2.64 -8.72 -23.98
C CYS A 97 2.88 -7.28 -24.46
N PHE A 98 3.48 -6.44 -23.62
CA PHE A 98 4.19 -5.26 -24.11
C PHE A 98 5.62 -5.70 -24.38
N GLY A 99 5.85 -6.22 -25.59
CA GLY A 99 7.19 -6.56 -26.04
C GLY A 99 8.06 -5.31 -26.02
N THR A 100 9.08 -5.29 -25.16
CA THR A 100 10.28 -4.51 -25.45
C THR A 100 10.84 -5.05 -26.75
N THR A 101 10.83 -4.25 -27.82
CA THR A 101 11.56 -4.55 -29.04
C THR A 101 13.03 -4.77 -28.63
N SER A 102 13.42 -6.04 -28.55
CA SER A 102 14.81 -6.45 -28.52
C SER A 102 15.45 -5.82 -29.75
N GLY A 103 16.40 -4.91 -29.55
CA GLY A 103 17.20 -4.34 -30.62
C GLY A 103 17.77 -5.47 -31.46
N SER A 104 17.25 -5.60 -32.68
CA SER A 104 17.92 -6.33 -33.75
C SER A 104 18.69 -5.29 -34.51
N ASP A 105 20.01 -5.40 -34.44
CA ASP A 105 20.96 -4.64 -35.21
C ASP A 105 20.55 -4.60 -36.70
N ASN A 106 20.34 -3.40 -37.22
CA ASN A 106 20.99 -2.87 -38.43
C ASN A 106 20.19 -1.73 -39.07
N SER A 107 20.96 -0.79 -39.64
CA SER A 107 20.61 0.21 -40.65
C SER A 107 20.01 1.55 -40.19
N LEU A 108 20.93 2.51 -40.11
CA LEU A 108 20.90 3.86 -40.69
C LEU A 108 19.55 4.55 -40.98
N ASN A 109 19.52 5.80 -40.53
CA ASN A 109 18.71 6.92 -40.99
C ASN A 109 17.21 6.81 -40.73
N SER A 110 16.77 7.40 -39.61
CA SER A 110 15.73 8.45 -39.60
C SER A 110 15.57 8.98 -38.18
N THR A 111 15.76 10.28 -38.03
CA THR A 111 15.28 11.08 -36.91
C THR A 111 13.76 11.03 -36.86
N GLU A 112 13.20 10.01 -36.21
CA GLU A 112 11.82 10.05 -35.72
C GLU A 112 11.81 9.49 -34.30
N PHE A 113 11.41 10.35 -33.36
CA PHE A 113 10.89 9.97 -32.06
C PHE A 113 9.79 8.93 -32.28
N VAL A 114 10.13 7.63 -32.23
CA VAL A 114 9.15 6.55 -32.19
C VAL A 114 8.50 6.63 -30.82
N GLY A 115 7.49 7.50 -30.74
CA GLY A 115 6.54 7.55 -29.65
C GLY A 115 5.98 6.16 -29.47
N VAL A 116 6.16 5.61 -28.27
CA VAL A 116 5.49 4.41 -27.77
C VAL A 116 4.04 4.46 -28.24
N GLN A 117 3.72 3.64 -29.23
CA GLN A 117 2.41 3.60 -29.86
C GLN A 117 1.42 3.14 -28.78
N ARG A 118 0.76 4.09 -28.12
CA ARG A 118 -0.27 3.86 -27.10
C ARG A 118 -1.43 3.15 -27.79
N GLN A 119 -1.41 1.83 -27.81
CA GLN A 119 -2.63 1.08 -28.08
C GLN A 119 -3.61 1.43 -26.97
N ASN A 120 -4.62 2.22 -27.31
CA ASN A 120 -5.65 2.69 -26.39
C ASN A 120 -6.60 1.52 -26.13
N VAL A 121 -6.16 0.55 -25.33
CA VAL A 121 -6.95 -0.65 -25.06
C VAL A 121 -8.02 -0.32 -24.02
N PRO A 122 -9.31 -0.60 -24.28
CA PRO A 122 -10.40 -0.16 -23.40
C PRO A 122 -10.27 -0.67 -21.96
N TRP A 123 -9.67 -1.83 -21.74
CA TRP A 123 -9.41 -2.38 -20.40
C TRP A 123 -8.35 -1.62 -19.61
N MET A 124 -7.45 -0.88 -20.28
CA MET A 124 -6.36 -0.14 -19.63
C MET A 124 -6.90 1.04 -18.80
N SER A 125 -7.94 1.72 -19.30
CA SER A 125 -8.61 2.80 -18.57
C SER A 125 -9.32 2.29 -17.31
N SER A 126 -10.01 1.15 -17.42
CA SER A 126 -10.65 0.49 -16.27
C SER A 126 -9.63 0.02 -15.25
N LEU A 127 -8.52 -0.59 -15.69
CA LEU A 127 -7.43 -1.01 -14.80
C LEU A 127 -6.81 0.19 -14.08
N PHE A 128 -6.54 1.28 -14.80
CA PHE A 128 -6.02 2.50 -14.22
C PHE A 128 -6.95 3.08 -13.15
N LEU A 129 -8.26 3.15 -13.40
CA LEU A 129 -9.24 3.60 -12.41
C LEU A 129 -9.30 2.68 -11.19
N VAL A 130 -9.29 1.37 -11.37
CA VAL A 130 -9.26 0.40 -10.26
C VAL A 130 -8.00 0.57 -9.43
N MET A 131 -6.83 0.77 -10.06
CA MET A 131 -5.57 1.02 -9.37
C MET A 131 -5.59 2.34 -8.58
N ILE A 132 -6.19 3.40 -9.12
CA ILE A 132 -6.38 4.66 -8.38
C ILE A 132 -7.29 4.45 -7.17
N VAL A 133 -8.48 3.89 -7.37
CA VAL A 133 -9.47 3.73 -6.29
C VAL A 133 -8.95 2.82 -5.19
N SER A 134 -8.31 1.70 -5.56
CA SER A 134 -7.72 0.78 -4.60
C SER A 134 -6.57 1.42 -3.83
N ARG A 135 -5.64 2.11 -4.51
CA ARG A 135 -4.51 2.81 -3.87
C ARG A 135 -5.00 3.89 -2.92
N SER A 136 -5.88 4.78 -3.37
CA SER A 136 -6.46 5.85 -2.55
C SER A 136 -7.23 5.33 -1.33
N SER A 137 -7.98 4.24 -1.51
CA SER A 137 -8.70 3.62 -0.40
C SER A 137 -7.73 3.01 0.61
N MET A 138 -6.69 2.30 0.13
CA MET A 138 -5.72 1.65 0.99
C MET A 138 -4.90 2.66 1.81
N THR A 139 -4.40 3.73 1.20
CA THR A 139 -3.65 4.78 1.91
C THR A 139 -4.51 5.51 2.93
N PHE A 140 -5.77 5.79 2.58
CA PHE A 140 -6.72 6.40 3.50
C PHE A 140 -7.01 5.52 4.72
N LEU A 141 -7.34 4.25 4.47
CA LEU A 141 -7.65 3.27 5.52
C LEU A 141 -6.44 2.98 6.41
N GLU A 142 -5.24 2.87 5.84
CA GLU A 142 -3.99 2.75 6.62
C GLU A 142 -3.81 3.96 7.54
N GLY A 143 -4.01 5.18 7.02
CA GLY A 143 -3.88 6.39 7.81
C GLY A 143 -4.81 6.41 9.03
N VAL A 144 -6.07 6.00 8.85
CA VAL A 144 -7.04 5.87 9.96
C VAL A 144 -6.62 4.77 10.93
N ALA A 145 -6.26 3.59 10.42
CA ALA A 145 -5.87 2.44 11.24
C ALA A 145 -4.64 2.76 12.11
N TYR A 146 -3.63 3.38 11.50
CA TYR A 146 -2.38 3.75 12.16
C TYR A 146 -2.60 4.76 13.28
N SER A 147 -3.39 5.82 13.04
CA SER A 147 -3.73 6.78 14.09
C SER A 147 -4.48 6.14 15.26
N LEU A 148 -5.44 5.25 14.99
CA LEU A 148 -6.19 4.53 16.03
C LEU A 148 -5.29 3.60 16.83
N ALA A 149 -4.39 2.87 16.16
CA ALA A 149 -3.46 1.96 16.83
C ALA A 149 -2.40 2.70 17.66
N SER A 150 -1.87 3.82 17.16
CA SER A 150 -0.96 4.68 17.92
C SER A 150 -1.66 5.19 19.19
N LEU A 151 -2.90 5.68 19.06
CA LEU A 151 -3.69 6.13 20.19
C LEU A 151 -3.94 5.00 21.20
N ALA A 152 -4.35 3.82 20.74
CA ALA A 152 -4.57 2.63 21.57
C ALA A 152 -3.29 2.20 22.32
N THR A 153 -2.13 2.27 21.65
CA THR A 153 -0.83 1.96 22.25
C THR A 153 -0.47 2.97 23.34
N ILE A 154 -0.70 4.26 23.10
CA ILE A 154 -0.47 5.32 24.08
C ILE A 154 -1.41 5.15 25.28
N THR A 155 -2.67 4.79 25.05
CA THR A 155 -3.63 4.54 26.14
C THR A 155 -3.30 3.28 26.94
N TYR A 156 -2.80 2.23 26.28
CA TYR A 156 -2.35 1.01 26.94
C TYR A 156 -1.10 1.24 27.81
N LEU A 157 -0.16 2.04 27.30
CA LEU A 157 1.07 2.33 28.02
C LEU A 157 0.86 3.27 29.20
N ASP A 158 -0.13 4.16 29.15
CA ASP A 158 -0.51 5.14 30.18
C ASP A 158 0.67 5.88 30.86
N ASN A 159 1.30 5.25 31.86
CA ASN A 159 2.46 5.72 32.62
C ASN A 159 3.84 5.32 32.04
N GLU A 160 3.90 4.34 31.14
CA GLU A 160 5.13 3.82 30.51
C GLU A 160 5.32 4.31 29.06
N ARG A 161 4.90 5.54 28.74
CA ARG A 161 4.95 6.10 27.37
C ARG A 161 6.35 6.08 26.75
N VAL A 162 7.39 6.10 27.57
CA VAL A 162 8.80 5.99 27.14
C VAL A 162 9.03 4.69 26.34
N ARG A 163 8.23 3.64 26.58
CA ARG A 163 8.32 2.35 25.87
C ARG A 163 7.61 2.36 24.52
N TYR A 164 6.86 3.42 24.16
CA TYR A 164 6.20 3.53 22.86
C TYR A 164 7.16 3.33 21.69
N GLY A 165 8.38 3.88 21.80
CA GLY A 165 9.43 3.71 20.79
C GLY A 165 9.76 2.24 20.52
N SER A 166 9.71 1.38 21.56
CA SER A 166 9.93 -0.05 21.39
C SER A 166 8.83 -0.74 20.59
N TYR A 167 7.57 -0.29 20.72
CA TYR A 167 6.45 -0.82 19.90
C TYR A 167 6.54 -0.31 18.47
N TYR A 168 6.85 0.98 18.31
CA TYR A 168 7.03 1.58 17.00
C TYR A 168 8.20 0.96 16.21
N MET A 169 9.28 0.56 16.91
CA MET A 169 10.42 -0.12 16.30
C MET A 169 10.02 -1.40 15.55
N TRP A 170 8.99 -2.13 16.02
CA TRP A 170 8.49 -3.33 15.33
C TRP A 170 7.97 -3.05 13.93
N ARG A 171 7.49 -1.83 13.65
CA ARG A 171 7.13 -1.41 12.28
C ARG A 171 8.35 -1.44 11.37
N HIS A 172 9.46 -0.82 11.77
CA HIS A 172 10.69 -0.78 10.98
C HIS A 172 11.32 -2.16 10.79
N VAL A 173 11.27 -3.01 11.83
CA VAL A 173 11.69 -4.41 11.74
C VAL A 173 10.82 -5.14 10.71
N GLY A 174 9.50 -5.00 10.79
CA GLY A 174 8.57 -5.57 9.81
C GLY A 174 8.86 -5.09 8.39
N THR A 175 9.10 -3.79 8.19
CA THR A 175 9.37 -3.22 6.87
C THR A 175 10.64 -3.81 6.28
N SER A 176 11.71 -3.87 7.07
CA SER A 176 13.00 -4.42 6.64
C SER A 176 12.87 -5.88 6.23
N VAL A 177 12.21 -6.70 7.08
CA VAL A 177 11.99 -8.13 6.80
C VAL A 177 11.15 -8.31 5.55
N LEU A 178 10.03 -7.59 5.42
CA LEU A 178 9.11 -7.75 4.30
C LEU A 178 9.71 -7.28 2.98
N ILE A 179 10.46 -6.18 2.95
CA ILE A 179 11.16 -5.70 1.74
C ILE A 179 12.20 -6.72 1.27
N VAL A 180 13.03 -7.24 2.19
CA VAL A 180 14.03 -8.25 1.84
C VAL A 180 13.35 -9.52 1.32
N THR A 181 12.27 -9.96 1.97
CA THR A 181 11.53 -11.16 1.57
C THR A 181 10.87 -10.97 0.20
N SER A 182 10.23 -9.82 -0.05
CA SER A 182 9.61 -9.52 -1.35
C SER A 182 10.64 -9.39 -2.46
N ALA A 183 11.80 -8.78 -2.19
CA ALA A 183 12.91 -8.70 -3.14
C ALA A 183 13.45 -10.09 -3.51
N ILE A 184 13.63 -10.99 -2.52
CA ILE A 184 14.06 -12.37 -2.77
C ILE A 184 13.03 -13.12 -3.63
N ILE A 185 11.74 -12.95 -3.35
CA ILE A 185 10.66 -13.59 -4.13
C ILE A 185 10.65 -13.06 -5.57
N ALA A 186 10.82 -11.74 -5.75
CA ALA A 186 10.83 -11.10 -7.07
C ALA A 186 12.08 -11.41 -7.90
N TRP A 187 13.18 -11.85 -7.27
CA TRP A 187 14.42 -12.24 -7.95
C TRP A 187 14.33 -13.63 -8.62
N ARG A 188 13.40 -14.48 -8.18
CA ARG A 188 13.16 -15.79 -8.78
C ARG A 188 12.27 -15.72 -10.00
#